data_AF-A0A349TN12-F1
#
_entry.id   AF-A0A349TN12-F1
#
_cell.length_a   1.000
_cell.length_b   1.000
_cell.length_c   1.000
_cell.angle_alpha   90.00
_cell.angle_beta   90.00
_cell.angle_gamma   90.00
#
_symmetry.space_group_name_H-M   'P 1'
#
loop_
_entity.id
_entity.type
_entity.pdbx_description
1 polymer ?
#
loop_
_entity_poly.entity_id
_entity_poly.type
_entity_poly.pdbx_seq_one_letter_code
_entity_poly.pdbx_strand_id
1 'polypeptide(L)'
;MYLHPIDSTTDQKLKQNFADLAPDQRVMETDAVLTILDRELRVKRMAEDVVWFEFKELCGGPRSAFDYVEIAKLFHAIILSDVPAMDDLHNDQARRFISLIDEFYDRRVKLIVAAAVEVSAIYAGQQLAFEFERTQSRLIEMQSHNYLCREHLA
;
A
#
# COMPACT_ATOMS: atom_id res chain seq x y z
N MET A 1 9.13 -0.32 2.39
CA MET A 1 10.06 -0.52 1.25
C MET A 1 9.39 -0.05 -0.04
N TYR A 2 10.11 0.61 -0.95
CA TYR A 2 9.56 0.99 -2.26
C TYR A 2 10.37 0.35 -3.39
N LEU A 3 9.67 -0.31 -4.31
CA LEU A 3 10.24 -1.06 -5.41
C LEU A 3 9.77 -0.46 -6.74
N HIS A 4 10.70 -0.28 -7.67
CA HIS A 4 10.41 0.14 -9.05
C HIS A 4 11.56 -0.32 -9.96
N PRO A 5 11.32 -0.45 -11.28
CA PRO A 5 10.00 -0.49 -11.92
C PRO A 5 9.24 -1.80 -11.61
N ILE A 6 7.97 -1.89 -12.02
CA ILE A 6 7.23 -3.15 -11.98
C ILE A 6 7.79 -4.07 -13.08
N ASP A 7 8.50 -5.10 -12.65
CA ASP A 7 9.03 -6.14 -13.51
C ASP A 7 9.04 -7.50 -12.77
N SER A 8 9.52 -8.55 -13.45
CA SER A 8 9.62 -9.89 -12.85
C SER A 8 10.52 -9.95 -11.61
N THR A 9 11.52 -9.08 -11.50
CA THR A 9 12.42 -9.02 -10.34
C THR A 9 11.70 -8.43 -9.13
N THR A 10 10.96 -7.35 -9.34
CA THR A 10 10.13 -6.72 -8.31
C THR A 10 9.04 -7.67 -7.83
N ASP A 11 8.38 -8.42 -8.71
CA ASP A 11 7.39 -9.44 -8.33
C ASP A 11 8.01 -10.56 -7.46
N GLN A 12 9.20 -11.04 -7.81
CA GLN A 12 9.93 -12.01 -6.98
C GLN A 12 10.27 -11.44 -5.61
N LYS A 13 10.73 -10.18 -5.54
CA LYS A 13 11.00 -9.50 -4.26
C LYS A 13 9.74 -9.34 -3.42
N LEU A 14 8.60 -9.00 -4.01
CA LEU A 14 7.32 -8.91 -3.28
C LEU A 14 6.93 -10.27 -2.68
N LYS A 15 7.03 -11.34 -3.46
CA LYS A 15 6.76 -12.70 -2.99
C LYS A 15 7.69 -13.11 -1.84
N GLN A 16 8.97 -12.77 -1.95
CA GLN A 16 9.94 -13.03 -0.88
C GLN A 16 9.60 -12.22 0.38
N ASN A 17 9.39 -10.91 0.24
CA ASN A 17 9.01 -10.05 1.37
C ASN A 17 7.73 -10.54 2.06
N PHE A 18 6.73 -10.99 1.30
CA PHE A 18 5.52 -11.57 1.87
C PHE A 18 5.83 -12.83 2.69
N ALA A 19 6.65 -13.74 2.16
CA ALA A 19 7.05 -14.95 2.86
C ALA A 19 7.88 -14.68 4.12
N ASP A 20 8.73 -13.64 4.09
CA ASP A 20 9.53 -13.23 5.24
C ASP A 20 8.68 -12.61 6.36
N LEU A 21 7.62 -11.87 5.98
CA LEU A 21 6.67 -11.26 6.92
C LEU A 21 5.67 -12.28 7.48
N ALA A 22 5.29 -13.28 6.69
CA ALA A 22 4.31 -14.32 7.06
C ALA A 22 4.95 -15.73 6.94
N PRO A 23 5.74 -16.15 7.94
CA PRO A 23 6.46 -17.42 7.88
C PRO A 23 5.54 -18.65 8.01
N ASP A 24 4.37 -18.53 8.64
CA ASP A 24 3.41 -19.63 8.75
C ASP A 24 2.49 -19.72 7.52
N GLN A 25 2.91 -20.53 6.54
CA GLN A 25 2.17 -20.72 5.29
C GLN A 25 0.85 -21.49 5.46
N ARG A 26 0.57 -22.08 6.63
CA ARG A 26 -0.66 -22.88 6.84
C ARG A 26 -1.91 -22.02 6.95
N VAL A 27 -1.77 -20.75 7.27
CA VAL A 27 -2.85 -19.76 7.42
C VAL A 27 -2.89 -18.80 6.21
N MET A 28 -2.15 -19.12 5.13
CA MET A 28 -2.09 -18.27 3.96
C MET A 28 -3.30 -18.52 3.04
N GLU A 29 -4.04 -17.46 2.77
CA GLU A 29 -5.10 -17.41 1.77
C GLU A 29 -4.61 -16.67 0.53
N THR A 30 -4.94 -17.18 -0.66
CA THR A 30 -4.60 -16.58 -1.96
C THR A 30 -5.88 -16.28 -2.74
N ASP A 31 -5.92 -15.13 -3.41
CA ASP A 31 -7.09 -14.69 -4.20
C ASP A 31 -8.41 -14.69 -3.38
N ALA A 32 -8.32 -14.37 -2.09
CA ALA A 32 -9.46 -14.32 -1.18
C ALA A 32 -10.21 -12.98 -1.27
N VAL A 33 -11.37 -12.92 -0.63
CA VAL A 33 -12.19 -11.71 -0.51
C VAL A 33 -12.22 -11.30 0.96
N LEU A 34 -11.74 -10.10 1.24
CA LEU A 34 -11.80 -9.46 2.54
C LEU A 34 -12.97 -8.47 2.56
N THR A 35 -13.80 -8.54 3.61
CA THR A 35 -14.89 -7.57 3.80
C THR A 35 -14.47 -6.50 4.79
N ILE A 36 -14.45 -5.24 4.34
CA ILE A 36 -14.19 -4.05 5.16
C ILE A 36 -15.38 -3.12 5.04
N LEU A 37 -16.03 -2.80 6.17
CA LEU A 37 -17.18 -1.88 6.21
C LEU A 37 -18.26 -2.22 5.17
N ASP A 38 -18.68 -3.49 5.14
CA ASP A 38 -19.65 -4.05 4.19
C ASP A 38 -19.25 -3.95 2.71
N ARG A 39 -17.94 -3.80 2.43
CA ARG A 39 -17.41 -3.76 1.07
C ARG A 39 -16.35 -4.83 0.87
N GLU A 40 -16.47 -5.53 -0.23
CA GLU A 40 -15.52 -6.57 -0.63
C GLU A 40 -14.25 -5.95 -1.24
N LEU A 41 -13.11 -6.53 -0.88
CA LEU A 41 -11.76 -6.23 -1.36
C LEU A 41 -11.10 -7.53 -1.77
N ARG A 42 -10.59 -7.61 -3.00
CA ARG A 42 -9.81 -8.78 -3.40
C ARG A 42 -8.41 -8.66 -2.82
N VAL A 43 -7.98 -9.70 -2.12
CA VAL A 43 -6.61 -9.82 -1.63
C VAL A 43 -5.85 -10.80 -2.51
N LYS A 44 -4.65 -10.43 -2.94
CA LYS A 44 -3.77 -11.31 -3.71
C LYS A 44 -3.25 -12.41 -2.81
N ARG A 45 -2.83 -12.03 -1.60
CA ARG A 45 -2.41 -12.93 -0.51
C ARG A 45 -2.74 -12.31 0.84
N MET A 46 -3.08 -13.15 1.80
CA MET A 46 -3.32 -12.75 3.19
C MET A 46 -2.84 -13.86 4.11
N ALA A 47 -2.19 -13.49 5.21
CA ALA A 47 -1.78 -14.42 6.25
C ALA A 47 -1.73 -13.67 7.58
N GLU A 48 -2.51 -14.13 8.56
CA GLU A 48 -2.65 -13.51 9.88
C GLU A 48 -2.88 -11.99 9.79
N ASP A 49 -1.86 -11.19 10.10
CA ASP A 49 -1.86 -9.73 10.15
C ASP A 49 -1.00 -9.08 9.05
N VAL A 50 -0.76 -9.83 7.97
CA VAL A 50 -0.09 -9.39 6.73
C VAL A 50 -1.01 -9.57 5.53
N VAL A 51 -1.11 -8.54 4.69
CA VAL A 51 -1.98 -8.59 3.49
C VAL A 51 -1.32 -7.96 2.27
N TRP A 52 -1.64 -8.49 1.10
CA TRP A 52 -1.19 -8.00 -0.19
C TRP A 52 -2.40 -7.62 -1.08
N PHE A 53 -2.49 -6.35 -1.42
CA PHE A 53 -3.45 -5.78 -2.36
C PHE A 53 -2.80 -5.32 -3.67
N GLU A 54 -3.59 -5.31 -4.74
CA GLU A 54 -3.29 -4.54 -5.96
C GLU A 54 -3.83 -3.11 -5.81
N PHE A 55 -3.13 -2.12 -6.39
CA PHE A 55 -3.51 -0.71 -6.32
C PHE A 55 -4.97 -0.44 -6.68
N LYS A 56 -5.48 -1.12 -7.72
CA LYS A 56 -6.86 -0.96 -8.20
C LYS A 56 -7.91 -1.30 -7.14
N GLU A 57 -7.63 -2.22 -6.22
CA GLU A 57 -8.59 -2.66 -5.20
C GLU A 57 -8.78 -1.58 -4.11
N LEU A 58 -7.69 -0.89 -3.76
CA LEU A 58 -7.68 0.17 -2.75
C LEU A 58 -7.98 1.55 -3.34
N CYS A 59 -7.52 1.85 -4.54
CA CYS A 59 -7.63 3.21 -5.11
C CYS A 59 -8.59 3.31 -6.30
N GLY A 60 -8.96 2.19 -6.95
CA GLY A 60 -9.84 2.19 -8.13
C GLY A 60 -11.34 2.22 -7.79
N GLY A 61 -11.74 1.62 -6.68
CA GLY A 61 -13.14 1.55 -6.22
C GLY A 61 -13.57 2.72 -5.33
N PRO A 62 -14.85 2.74 -4.87
CA PRO A 62 -15.38 3.78 -3.99
C PRO A 62 -14.90 3.60 -2.54
N ARG A 63 -13.60 3.80 -2.29
CA ARG A 63 -13.02 3.75 -0.93
C ARG A 63 -13.05 5.12 -0.26
N SER A 64 -13.16 5.08 1.06
CA SER A 64 -13.13 6.22 1.97
C SER A 64 -11.96 6.09 2.96
N ALA A 65 -11.68 7.16 3.69
CA ALA A 65 -10.67 7.12 4.75
C ALA A 65 -10.96 6.05 5.81
N PHE A 66 -12.24 5.79 6.12
CA PHE A 66 -12.63 4.76 7.09
C PHE A 66 -12.23 3.35 6.65
N ASP A 67 -12.24 3.06 5.34
CA ASP A 67 -11.79 1.76 4.84
C ASP A 67 -10.29 1.56 5.17
N TYR A 68 -9.47 2.61 4.99
CA TYR A 68 -8.04 2.55 5.29
C TYR A 68 -7.74 2.47 6.78
N VAL A 69 -8.55 3.13 7.61
CA VAL A 69 -8.47 3.02 9.08
C VAL A 69 -8.67 1.56 9.50
N GLU A 70 -9.72 0.91 8.99
CA GLU A 70 -10.02 -0.48 9.35
C GLU A 70 -8.96 -1.44 8.79
N ILE A 71 -8.50 -1.25 7.56
CA ILE A 71 -7.39 -2.03 6.99
C ILE A 71 -6.14 -1.90 7.87
N ALA A 72 -5.76 -0.69 8.27
CA ALA A 72 -4.57 -0.46 9.08
C ALA A 72 -4.70 -1.05 10.50
N LYS A 73 -5.91 -1.15 11.06
CA LYS A 73 -6.12 -1.84 12.35
C LYS A 73 -5.94 -3.36 12.25
N LEU A 74 -6.36 -3.94 11.13
CA LEU A 74 -6.32 -5.39 10.91
C LEU A 74 -4.92 -5.89 10.54
N PHE A 75 -4.13 -5.07 9.86
CA PHE A 75 -2.84 -5.50 9.31
C PHE A 75 -1.70 -4.57 9.72
N HIS A 76 -0.69 -5.13 10.38
CA HIS A 76 0.51 -4.36 10.74
C HIS A 76 1.46 -4.20 9.55
N ALA A 77 1.39 -5.10 8.56
CA ALA A 77 2.18 -5.04 7.34
C ALA A 77 1.32 -5.22 6.09
N ILE A 78 1.52 -4.32 5.13
CA ILE A 78 0.71 -4.26 3.92
C ILE A 78 1.65 -4.18 2.72
N ILE A 79 1.36 -5.02 1.73
CA ILE A 79 1.98 -4.97 0.41
C ILE A 79 0.99 -4.39 -0.59
N LEU A 80 1.42 -3.38 -1.34
CA LEU A 80 0.66 -2.74 -2.39
C LEU A 80 1.42 -2.88 -3.72
N SER A 81 0.90 -3.69 -4.64
CA SER A 81 1.49 -3.85 -5.97
C SER A 81 0.75 -3.05 -7.04
N ASP A 82 1.41 -2.93 -8.19
CA ASP A 82 0.82 -2.38 -9.42
C ASP A 82 0.41 -0.92 -9.29
N VAL A 83 1.15 -0.13 -8.50
CA VAL A 83 0.90 1.32 -8.37
C VAL A 83 1.34 2.02 -9.66
N PRO A 84 0.41 2.62 -10.43
CA PRO A 84 0.76 3.32 -11.66
C PRO A 84 1.38 4.69 -11.35
N ALA A 85 2.02 5.30 -12.35
CA ALA A 85 2.20 6.75 -12.33
C ALA A 85 0.82 7.41 -12.41
N MET A 86 0.55 8.35 -11.52
CA MET A 86 -0.72 9.08 -11.46
C MET A 86 -0.59 10.46 -12.09
N ASP A 87 -1.69 11.01 -12.56
CA ASP A 87 -1.78 12.31 -13.20
C ASP A 87 -3.14 12.96 -12.91
N ASP A 88 -3.36 14.13 -13.52
CA ASP A 88 -4.63 14.87 -13.36
C ASP A 88 -5.85 14.15 -13.98
N LEU A 89 -5.65 13.14 -14.83
CA LEU A 89 -6.75 12.39 -15.44
C LEU A 89 -7.42 11.45 -14.43
N HIS A 90 -6.69 11.03 -13.39
CA HIS A 90 -7.15 10.06 -12.39
C HIS A 90 -7.07 10.61 -10.96
N ASN A 91 -7.42 11.89 -10.78
CA ASN A 91 -7.33 12.57 -9.49
C ASN A 91 -8.09 11.89 -8.34
N ASP A 92 -9.18 11.16 -8.62
CA ASP A 92 -9.88 10.40 -7.58
C ASP A 92 -9.01 9.27 -7.00
N GLN A 93 -8.30 8.54 -7.86
CA GLN A 93 -7.37 7.49 -7.43
C GLN A 93 -6.16 8.09 -6.71
N ALA A 94 -5.68 9.24 -7.20
CA ALA A 94 -4.57 9.98 -6.60
C ALA A 94 -4.92 10.49 -5.19
N ARG A 95 -6.11 11.07 -5.00
CA ARG A 95 -6.61 11.48 -3.68
C ARG A 95 -6.78 10.30 -2.74
N ARG A 96 -7.29 9.18 -3.23
CA ARG A 96 -7.41 7.93 -2.45
C ARG A 96 -6.06 7.39 -2.03
N PHE A 97 -5.06 7.46 -2.90
CA PHE A 97 -3.70 7.06 -2.58
C PHE A 97 -3.09 7.97 -1.51
N ILE A 98 -3.27 9.28 -1.60
CA ILE A 98 -2.84 10.23 -0.55
C ILE A 98 -3.48 9.85 0.79
N SER A 99 -4.82 9.67 0.84
CA SER A 99 -5.51 9.29 2.07
C SER A 99 -5.04 7.94 2.64
N LEU A 100 -4.72 6.97 1.78
CA LEU A 100 -4.17 5.67 2.18
C LEU A 100 -2.79 5.83 2.82
N ILE A 101 -1.89 6.58 2.18
CA ILE A 101 -0.53 6.80 2.70
C ILE A 101 -0.59 7.57 4.01
N ASP A 102 -1.45 8.58 4.14
CA ASP A 102 -1.60 9.36 5.37
C ASP A 102 -2.04 8.46 6.53
N GLU A 103 -3.07 7.63 6.34
CA GLU A 103 -3.56 6.74 7.39
C GLU A 103 -2.53 5.68 7.80
N PHE A 104 -1.87 5.06 6.81
CA PHE A 104 -0.85 4.03 7.08
C PHE A 104 0.39 4.64 7.74
N TYR A 105 0.73 5.87 7.37
CA TYR A 105 1.82 6.61 7.97
C TYR A 105 1.56 6.90 9.45
N ASP A 106 0.37 7.43 9.77
CA ASP A 106 -0.03 7.81 11.12
C ASP A 106 -0.10 6.60 12.07
N ARG A 107 -0.56 5.46 11.56
CA ARG A 107 -0.65 4.19 12.30
C ARG A 107 0.63 3.37 12.33
N ARG A 108 1.67 3.79 11.60
CA ARG A 108 2.96 3.09 11.52
C ARG A 108 2.86 1.69 10.91
N VAL A 109 2.00 1.55 9.89
CA VAL A 109 1.90 0.32 9.10
C VAL A 109 3.20 0.12 8.32
N LYS A 110 3.72 -1.11 8.34
CA LYS A 110 4.87 -1.49 7.51
C LYS A 110 4.40 -1.66 6.06
N LEU A 111 4.59 -0.62 5.27
CA LEU A 111 4.16 -0.59 3.87
C LEU A 111 5.30 -1.03 2.92
N ILE A 112 5.00 -1.98 2.04
CA ILE A 112 5.81 -2.32 0.86
C ILE A 112 5.04 -1.91 -0.39
N VAL A 113 5.63 -1.05 -1.21
CA VAL A 113 5.02 -0.57 -2.46
C VAL A 113 5.83 -1.06 -3.65
N ALA A 114 5.16 -1.57 -4.69
CA ALA A 114 5.73 -1.74 -6.01
C ALA A 114 5.03 -0.82 -7.01
N ALA A 115 5.79 0.07 -7.63
CA ALA A 115 5.28 1.11 -8.49
C ALA A 115 5.95 1.11 -9.87
N ALA A 116 5.22 1.60 -10.87
CA ALA A 116 5.68 1.70 -12.25
C ALA A 116 6.88 2.65 -12.41
N VAL A 117 7.00 3.62 -11.51
CA VAL A 117 7.98 4.71 -11.54
C VAL A 117 8.61 4.90 -10.16
N GLU A 118 9.68 5.68 -10.09
CA GLU A 118 10.29 6.09 -8.83
C GLU A 118 9.36 7.01 -8.00
N VAL A 119 9.62 7.12 -6.69
CA VAL A 119 8.79 7.91 -5.76
C VAL A 119 8.61 9.36 -6.22
N SER A 120 9.69 10.00 -6.68
CA SER A 120 9.68 11.38 -7.19
C SER A 120 8.77 11.59 -8.40
N ALA A 121 8.55 10.54 -9.20
CA ALA A 121 7.77 10.57 -10.42
C ALA A 121 6.37 9.96 -10.27
N ILE A 122 5.97 9.55 -9.05
CA ILE A 122 4.70 8.84 -8.81
C ILE A 122 3.46 9.67 -9.17
N TYR A 123 3.60 10.98 -9.25
CA TYR A 123 2.57 11.90 -9.71
C TYR A 123 3.15 12.92 -10.69
N ALA A 124 2.55 13.01 -11.88
CA ALA A 124 2.96 13.89 -12.97
C ALA A 124 1.95 15.02 -13.25
N GLY A 125 0.89 15.13 -12.45
CA GLY A 125 -0.12 16.20 -12.57
C GLY A 125 0.28 17.49 -11.85
N GLN A 126 -0.58 18.51 -11.96
CA GLN A 126 -0.38 19.80 -11.29
C GLN A 126 -1.38 20.04 -10.15
N GLN A 127 -2.57 19.43 -10.19
CA GLN A 127 -3.65 19.78 -9.26
C GLN A 127 -3.37 19.33 -7.82
N LEU A 128 -2.63 18.24 -7.64
CA LEU A 128 -2.30 17.65 -6.33
C LEU A 128 -0.78 17.70 -6.05
N ALA A 129 -0.02 18.53 -6.78
CA ALA A 129 1.44 18.50 -6.73
C ALA A 129 1.96 18.72 -5.29
N PHE A 130 1.38 19.67 -4.57
CA PHE A 130 1.73 19.97 -3.18
C PHE A 130 1.42 18.82 -2.22
N GLU A 131 0.25 18.19 -2.37
CA GLU A 131 -0.14 17.02 -1.58
C GLU A 131 0.76 15.82 -1.88
N PHE A 132 1.20 15.66 -3.13
CA PHE A 132 2.14 14.61 -3.51
C PHE A 132 3.55 14.83 -2.98
N GLU A 133 4.06 16.06 -2.89
CA GLU A 133 5.35 16.33 -2.23
C GLU A 133 5.37 15.80 -0.78
N ARG A 134 4.26 16.02 -0.04
CA ARG A 134 4.09 15.48 1.31
C ARG A 134 3.99 13.95 1.31
N THR A 135 3.23 13.39 0.37
CA THR A 135 3.03 11.94 0.23
C THR A 135 4.35 11.23 -0.11
N GLN A 136 5.15 11.80 -1.00
CA GLN A 136 6.48 11.31 -1.36
C GLN A 136 7.42 11.32 -0.15
N SER A 137 7.41 12.41 0.63
CA SER A 137 8.21 12.53 1.85
C SER A 137 7.86 11.43 2.87
N ARG A 138 6.56 11.18 3.08
CA ARG A 138 6.09 10.08 3.95
C ARG A 138 6.51 8.72 3.42
N LEU A 139 6.34 8.46 2.12
CA LEU A 139 6.77 7.20 1.49
C LEU A 139 8.27 6.96 1.65
N ILE A 140 9.10 8.00 1.59
CA ILE A 140 10.55 7.89 1.83
C ILE A 140 10.82 7.61 3.31
N GLU A 141 10.16 8.32 4.23
CA GLU A 141 10.33 8.09 5.67
C GLU A 141 9.92 6.67 6.09
N MET A 142 8.83 6.14 5.54
CA MET A 142 8.33 4.77 5.78
C MET A 142 9.33 3.69 5.35
N GLN A 143 10.34 4.03 4.54
CA GLN A 143 11.41 3.11 4.15
C GLN A 143 12.62 3.17 5.07
N SER A 144 12.73 4.19 5.93
CA SER A 144 13.86 4.35 6.81
C SER A 144 13.90 3.25 7.88
N HIS A 145 15.11 2.84 8.25
CA HIS A 145 15.31 1.83 9.30
C HIS A 145 14.65 2.27 10.62
N ASN A 146 14.73 3.56 10.95
CA ASN A 146 14.10 4.15 12.12
C ASN A 146 12.57 3.99 12.12
N TYR A 147 11.93 4.05 10.95
CA TYR A 147 10.48 3.85 10.84
C TYR A 147 10.12 2.37 10.96
N LEU A 148 10.87 1.49 10.28
CA LEU A 148 10.64 0.04 10.31
C LEU A 148 10.81 -0.59 11.70
N CYS A 149 11.61 0.03 12.58
CA CYS A 149 11.78 -0.38 13.97
C CYS A 149 10.68 0.15 14.92
N ARG A 150 9.76 1.01 14.48
CA ARG A 150 8.67 1.50 15.33
C ARG A 150 7.59 0.43 15.48
N GLU A 151 6.99 0.37 16.67
CA GLU A 151 5.80 -0.47 16.91
C GLU A 151 4.58 0.12 16.19
N HIS A 152 3.76 -0.77 15.65
CA HIS A 152 2.48 -0.46 15.01
C HIS A 152 1.48 0.10 16.03
N LEU A 153 0.69 1.10 15.63
CA LEU A 153 -0.32 1.75 16.49
C LEU A 153 -1.73 1.30 16.06
N ALA A 154 -2.30 0.39 16.84
CA ALA A 154 -3.68 -0.11 16.68
C ALA A 154 -4.73 0.95 17.03
#